data_AF-A0A7W6FZC1-F1
#
_entry.id   AF-A0A7W6FZC1-F1
#
_cell.length_a   1.000
_cell.length_b   1.000
_cell.length_c   1.000
_cell.angle_alpha   90.00
_cell.angle_beta   90.00
_cell.angle_gamma   90.00
#
_symmetry.space_group_name_H-M   'P 1'
#
loop_
_entity.id
_entity.type
_entity.pdbx_description
1 polymer ?
#
loop_
_entity_poly.entity_id
_entity_poly.type
_entity_poly.pdbx_seq_one_letter_code
_entity_poly.pdbx_strand_id
1 'polypeptide(L)'
;MIRKLHSHIGSLQATLWTLIVAPTTWAVHFLFSYLWAAVYCAKTGQFAEEPLVYWVGTGLALLVIAISGYIAVIQSRVPGDPAPHEHSTESDRLRFIAYSTMLLAGLSFIGVIFTAAPVLILEDCR
;
A
#
# COMPACT_ATOMS: atom_id res chain seq x y z
N MET A 1 17.12 5.10 -18.68
CA MET A 1 15.71 4.62 -18.63
C MET A 1 14.96 5.15 -17.40
N ILE A 2 15.48 4.94 -16.18
CA ILE A 2 14.85 5.37 -14.90
C ILE A 2 14.53 6.88 -14.81
N ARG A 3 15.39 7.76 -15.35
CA ARG A 3 15.16 9.22 -15.34
C ARG A 3 13.98 9.64 -16.22
N LYS A 4 13.74 8.93 -17.33
CA LYS A 4 12.61 9.15 -18.24
C LYS A 4 11.29 8.67 -17.60
N LEU A 5 11.35 7.59 -16.83
CA LEU A 5 10.21 7.09 -16.06
C LEU A 5 9.81 8.08 -14.95
N HIS A 6 10.78 8.64 -14.22
CA HIS A 6 10.52 9.67 -13.20
C HIS A 6 9.85 10.91 -13.78
N SER A 7 10.29 11.40 -14.95
CA SER A 7 9.67 12.57 -15.58
C SER A 7 8.23 12.29 -16.02
N HIS A 8 7.95 11.09 -16.55
CA HIS A 8 6.59 10.70 -16.90
C HIS A 8 5.69 10.56 -15.67
N ILE A 9 6.18 9.94 -14.59
CA ILE A 9 5.42 9.80 -13.34
C ILE A 9 5.16 11.17 -12.68
N GLY A 10 6.12 12.09 -12.75
CA GLY A 10 5.95 13.46 -12.25
C GLY A 10 4.94 14.30 -13.05
N SER A 11 4.71 13.97 -14.33
CA SER A 11 3.66 14.60 -15.14
C SER A 11 2.26 14.02 -14.94
N LEU A 12 2.14 12.85 -14.29
CA LEU A 12 0.84 12.27 -13.96
C LEU A 12 0.24 13.02 -12.77
N GLN A 13 -0.98 13.52 -12.93
CA GLN A 13 -1.68 14.17 -11.82
C GLN A 13 -1.96 13.16 -10.71
N ALA A 14 -1.56 13.50 -9.48
CA ALA A 14 -1.99 12.78 -8.29
C ALA A 14 -3.51 12.87 -8.18
N THR A 15 -4.19 11.74 -8.19
CA THR A 15 -5.66 11.68 -8.16
C THR A 15 -6.15 11.09 -6.84
N LEU A 16 -7.45 11.20 -6.59
CA LEU A 16 -8.07 10.49 -5.47
C LEU A 16 -7.82 8.97 -5.56
N TRP A 17 -7.68 8.44 -6.78
CA TRP A 17 -7.43 7.03 -7.01
C TRP A 17 -6.07 6.59 -6.48
N THR A 18 -5.02 7.39 -6.69
CA THR A 18 -3.69 7.07 -6.17
C THR A 18 -3.66 7.05 -4.65
N LEU A 19 -4.50 7.86 -4.00
CA LEU A 19 -4.63 7.92 -2.54
C LEU A 19 -5.32 6.69 -1.95
N ILE A 20 -6.36 6.17 -2.61
CA ILE A 20 -7.19 5.08 -2.07
C ILE A 20 -6.63 3.67 -2.37
N VAL A 21 -5.83 3.51 -3.43
CA VAL A 21 -5.31 2.19 -3.85
C VAL A 21 -4.55 1.47 -2.73
N ALA A 22 -3.64 2.15 -2.04
CA ALA A 22 -2.85 1.52 -0.97
C ALA A 22 -3.72 1.04 0.23
N PRO A 23 -4.57 1.88 0.85
CA PRO A 23 -5.42 1.43 1.95
C PRO A 23 -6.46 0.39 1.52
N THR A 24 -7.01 0.47 0.30
CA THR A 24 -7.92 -0.58 -0.20
C THR A 24 -7.19 -1.90 -0.43
N THR A 25 -5.94 -1.87 -0.93
CA THR A 25 -5.12 -3.09 -1.08
C THR A 25 -4.87 -3.74 0.26
N TRP A 26 -4.55 -2.96 1.30
CA TRP A 26 -4.44 -3.47 2.66
C TRP A 26 -5.76 -4.07 3.16
N ALA A 27 -6.89 -3.40 2.98
CA ALA A 27 -8.19 -3.91 3.44
C ALA A 27 -8.57 -5.24 2.76
N VAL A 28 -8.28 -5.39 1.46
CA VAL A 28 -8.48 -6.64 0.72
C VAL A 28 -7.54 -7.74 1.23
N HIS A 29 -6.26 -7.43 1.47
CA HIS A 29 -5.31 -8.38 2.04
C HIS A 29 -5.69 -8.81 3.47
N PHE A 30 -6.19 -7.88 4.29
CA PHE A 30 -6.71 -8.18 5.62
C PHE A 30 -7.90 -9.15 5.54
N LEU A 31 -8.88 -8.88 4.67
CA LEU A 31 -10.02 -9.77 4.45
C LEU A 31 -9.58 -11.15 3.96
N PHE A 32 -8.64 -11.19 3.00
CA PHE A 32 -8.03 -12.43 2.54
C PHE A 32 -7.39 -13.22 3.69
N SER A 33 -6.60 -12.55 4.54
CA SER A 33 -5.93 -13.18 5.68
C SER A 33 -6.91 -13.72 6.70
N TYR A 34 -7.97 -12.97 6.98
CA TYR A 34 -9.02 -13.38 7.88
C TYR A 34 -9.78 -14.61 7.36
N LEU A 35 -10.19 -14.58 6.09
CA LEU A 35 -10.88 -15.71 5.46
C LEU A 35 -9.99 -16.95 5.36
N TRP A 36 -8.70 -16.75 5.09
CA TRP A 36 -7.72 -17.84 5.09
C TRP A 36 -7.70 -18.56 6.43
N ALA A 37 -7.49 -17.83 7.52
CA ALA A 37 -7.49 -18.39 8.87
C ALA A 37 -8.83 -19.09 9.19
N ALA A 38 -9.96 -18.42 8.95
CA ALA A 38 -11.28 -18.98 9.26
C ALA A 38 -11.55 -20.30 8.52
N VAL A 39 -11.22 -20.37 7.22
CA VAL A 39 -11.48 -21.56 6.39
C VAL A 39 -10.54 -22.71 6.75
N TYR A 40 -9.24 -22.46 6.94
CA TYR A 40 -8.29 -23.51 7.29
C TYR A 40 -8.55 -24.05 8.70
N CYS A 41 -8.77 -23.18 9.68
CA CYS A 41 -9.14 -23.60 11.03
C CYS A 41 -10.42 -24.46 11.04
N ALA A 42 -11.44 -24.07 10.27
CA ALA A 42 -12.69 -24.83 10.20
C ALA A 42 -12.56 -26.20 9.49
N LYS A 43 -11.61 -26.34 8.55
CA LYS A 43 -11.51 -27.54 7.70
C LYS A 43 -10.40 -28.51 8.11
N THR A 44 -9.25 -28.02 8.53
CA THR A 44 -8.07 -28.84 8.85
C THR A 44 -7.69 -28.77 10.33
N GLY A 45 -8.17 -27.75 11.05
CA GLY A 45 -7.75 -27.47 12.43
C GLY A 45 -6.33 -26.89 12.54
N GLN A 46 -5.66 -26.69 11.40
CA GLN A 46 -4.33 -26.10 11.28
C GLN A 46 -4.44 -24.66 10.79
N PHE A 47 -3.50 -23.81 11.22
CA PHE A 47 -3.46 -22.41 10.83
C PHE A 47 -2.65 -22.17 9.54
N ALA A 48 -1.53 -22.88 9.37
CA ALA A 48 -0.54 -22.61 8.33
C ALA A 48 0.02 -23.88 7.66
N GLU A 49 -0.84 -24.69 7.06
CA GLU A 49 -0.40 -25.85 6.26
C GLU A 49 -0.09 -25.41 4.82
N GLU A 50 1.19 -25.48 4.42
CA GLU A 50 1.70 -25.11 3.08
C GLU A 50 1.25 -23.71 2.58
N PRO A 51 1.63 -22.61 3.27
CA PRO A 51 1.07 -21.27 3.04
C PRO A 51 1.62 -20.56 1.79
N LEU A 52 2.00 -21.26 0.72
CA LEU A 52 2.57 -20.63 -0.48
C LEU A 52 1.60 -19.60 -1.08
N VAL A 53 0.32 -19.95 -1.21
CA VAL A 53 -0.72 -19.05 -1.73
C VAL A 53 -0.87 -17.81 -0.84
N TYR A 54 -0.79 -18.00 0.48
CA TYR A 54 -0.84 -16.90 1.44
C TYR A 54 0.32 -15.92 1.27
N TRP A 55 1.55 -16.44 1.14
CA TRP A 55 2.74 -15.63 0.94
C TRP A 55 2.75 -14.92 -0.41
N VAL A 56 2.25 -15.57 -1.47
CA VAL A 56 2.09 -14.92 -2.79
C VAL A 56 1.09 -13.77 -2.70
N GLY A 57 -0.06 -13.97 -2.05
CA GLY A 57 -1.06 -12.92 -1.84
C GLY A 57 -0.50 -11.73 -1.04
N THR A 58 0.26 -12.03 0.02
CA THR A 58 0.93 -11.01 0.83
C THR A 58 2.00 -10.26 0.04
N GLY A 59 2.84 -10.96 -0.71
CA GLY A 59 3.87 -10.35 -1.56
C GLY A 59 3.28 -9.43 -2.63
N LEU A 60 2.17 -9.85 -3.26
CA LEU A 60 1.47 -9.03 -4.25
C LEU A 60 0.90 -7.75 -3.62
N ALA A 61 0.28 -7.85 -2.44
CA ALA A 61 -0.24 -6.69 -1.72
C ALA A 61 0.88 -5.69 -1.36
N LEU A 62 1.99 -6.18 -0.82
CA LEU A 62 3.16 -5.36 -0.50
C LEU A 62 3.75 -4.69 -1.75
N LEU A 63 3.82 -5.41 -2.87
CA LEU A 63 4.32 -4.87 -4.13
C LEU A 63 3.45 -3.70 -4.63
N VAL A 64 2.13 -3.86 -4.65
CA VAL A 64 1.19 -2.81 -5.07
C VAL A 64 1.30 -1.58 -4.17
N ILE A 65 1.36 -1.78 -2.85
CA ILE A 65 1.50 -0.68 -1.88
C ILE A 65 2.85 0.02 -2.03
N ALA A 66 3.95 -0.74 -2.20
CA ALA A 66 5.29 -0.19 -2.36
C ALA A 66 5.41 0.64 -3.65
N ILE A 67 4.83 0.17 -4.76
CA ILE A 67 4.77 0.91 -6.02
C ILE A 67 3.98 2.22 -5.83
N SER A 68 2.83 2.15 -5.16
CA SER A 68 2.00 3.33 -4.89
C SER A 68 2.72 4.36 -4.03
N GLY A 69 3.40 3.91 -2.96
CA GLY A 69 4.21 4.77 -2.10
C GLY A 69 5.41 5.37 -2.83
N TYR A 70 6.10 4.59 -3.67
CA TYR A 70 7.22 5.07 -4.46
C TYR A 70 6.80 6.16 -5.46
N ILE A 71 5.67 5.98 -6.15
CA ILE A 71 5.09 6.99 -7.04
C ILE A 71 4.79 8.28 -6.26
N ALA A 72 4.19 8.16 -5.07
CA ALA A 72 3.86 9.29 -4.21
C ALA A 72 5.10 10.05 -3.70
N VAL A 73 6.20 9.35 -3.42
CA VAL A 73 7.50 9.97 -3.06
C VAL A 73 8.04 10.80 -4.23
N ILE A 74 7.90 10.33 -5.47
CA ILE A 74 8.35 11.08 -6.65
C ILE A 74 7.48 12.32 -6.85
N GLN A 75 6.16 12.17 -6.77
CA GLN A 75 5.20 13.27 -6.97
C GLN A 75 5.30 14.34 -5.89
N SER A 76 5.63 13.97 -4.64
CA SER A 76 5.80 14.95 -3.55
C SER A 76 7.05 15.83 -3.69
N ARG A 77 8.01 15.42 -4.54
CA ARG A 77 9.26 16.16 -4.81
C ARG A 77 9.18 17.09 -6.03
N VAL A 78 8.03 17.18 -6.70
CA VAL A 78 7.84 18.11 -7.81
C VAL A 78 7.94 19.55 -7.26
N PRO A 79 8.72 20.45 -7.92
CA PRO A 79 8.86 21.84 -7.48
C PRO A 79 7.49 22.53 -7.40
N GLY A 80 7.21 23.15 -6.25
CA GLY A 80 6.02 23.98 -6.05
C GLY A 80 6.30 25.46 -6.30
N ASP A 81 5.26 26.27 -6.18
CA ASP A 81 5.39 27.73 -6.26
C ASP A 81 6.23 28.28 -5.10
N PRO A 82 6.99 29.38 -5.30
CA PRO A 82 7.79 29.97 -4.24
C PRO A 82 6.90 30.53 -3.13
N ALA A 83 7.39 30.49 -1.89
CA ALA A 83 6.73 31.13 -0.76
C ALA A 83 6.50 32.64 -1.04
N PRO A 84 5.41 33.24 -0.53
CA PRO A 84 4.47 32.69 0.45
C PRO A 84 3.29 31.92 -0.20
N HIS A 85 2.99 30.72 0.34
CA HIS A 85 1.94 29.80 -0.14
C HIS A 85 0.51 30.26 0.25
N GLU A 86 0.14 31.50 -0.09
CA GLU A 86 -1.14 32.12 0.29
C GLU A 86 -2.28 31.76 -0.69
N HIS A 87 -1.96 31.14 -1.82
CA HIS A 87 -2.90 30.78 -2.86
C HIS A 87 -3.13 29.26 -2.89
N SER A 88 -4.39 28.84 -3.07
CA SER A 88 -4.75 27.43 -3.30
C SER A 88 -4.44 27.02 -4.74
N THR A 89 -3.16 26.98 -5.09
CA THR A 89 -2.70 26.60 -6.43
C THR A 89 -2.91 25.10 -6.66
N GLU A 90 -3.03 24.72 -7.94
CA GLU A 90 -3.17 23.31 -8.32
C GLU A 90 -1.92 22.50 -7.95
N SER A 91 -0.74 23.10 -8.03
CA SER A 91 0.54 22.52 -7.63
C SER A 91 0.56 22.13 -6.15
N ASP A 92 0.11 23.03 -5.26
CA ASP A 92 0.07 22.78 -3.82
C ASP A 92 -0.96 21.70 -3.45
N ARG A 93 -2.12 21.66 -4.14
CA ARG A 93 -3.12 20.59 -3.98
C ARG A 93 -2.56 19.22 -4.37
N LEU A 94 -1.89 19.12 -5.52
CA LEU A 94 -1.29 17.86 -5.97
C LEU A 94 -0.19 17.39 -5.02
N ARG A 95 0.63 18.31 -4.48
CA ARG A 95 1.67 17.99 -3.51
C ARG A 95 1.08 17.46 -2.21
N PHE A 96 -0.01 18.07 -1.72
CA PHE A 96 -0.73 17.57 -0.55
C PHE A 96 -1.23 16.13 -0.76
N ILE A 97 -1.93 15.86 -1.88
CA ILE A 97 -2.42 14.52 -2.19
C ILE A 97 -1.27 13.51 -2.26
N ALA A 98 -0.15 13.87 -2.88
CA ALA A 98 1.03 13.01 -2.95
C ALA A 98 1.60 12.71 -1.55
N TYR A 99 1.70 13.70 -0.66
CA TYR A 99 2.14 13.47 0.72
C TYR A 99 1.18 12.58 1.52
N SER A 100 -0.12 12.83 1.43
CA SER A 100 -1.13 11.99 2.09
C SER A 100 -1.07 10.54 1.56
N THR A 101 -0.89 10.36 0.26
CA THR A 101 -0.74 9.04 -0.37
C THR A 101 0.51 8.32 0.14
N MET A 102 1.64 9.03 0.29
CA MET A 102 2.88 8.47 0.83
C MET A 102 2.70 7.97 2.26
N LEU A 103 2.06 8.76 3.13
CA LEU A 103 1.79 8.39 4.51
C LEU A 103 0.84 7.19 4.61
N LEU A 104 -0.25 7.21 3.82
CA LEU A 104 -1.22 6.11 3.77
C LEU A 104 -0.60 4.83 3.23
N ALA A 105 0.28 4.91 2.23
CA ALA A 105 1.02 3.76 1.73
C ALA A 105 1.95 3.18 2.80
N GLY A 106 2.67 4.03 3.55
CA GLY A 106 3.49 3.61 4.67
C GLY A 106 2.69 2.88 5.76
N LEU A 107 1.55 3.45 6.15
CA LEU A 107 0.64 2.83 7.12
C LEU A 107 0.08 1.50 6.61
N SER A 108 -0.35 1.45 5.35
CA SER A 108 -0.90 0.23 4.71
C SER A 108 0.14 -0.88 4.63
N PHE A 109 1.41 -0.53 4.33
CA PHE A 109 2.51 -1.48 4.25
C PHE A 109 2.78 -2.13 5.62
N ILE A 110 2.83 -1.32 6.67
CA ILE A 110 2.93 -1.80 8.06
C ILE A 110 1.72 -2.67 8.39
N GLY A 111 0.51 -2.22 8.01
CA GLY A 111 -0.72 -2.98 8.18
C GLY A 111 -0.62 -4.40 7.61
N VAL A 112 -0.16 -4.54 6.36
CA VAL A 112 -0.01 -5.85 5.70
C VAL A 112 0.97 -6.75 6.47
N ILE A 113 2.12 -6.22 6.90
CA ILE A 113 3.11 -6.97 7.69
C ILE A 113 2.49 -7.48 8.99
N PHE A 114 1.80 -6.62 9.74
CA PHE A 114 1.20 -7.01 11.01
C PHE A 114 0.05 -8.01 10.83
N THR A 115 -0.72 -7.88 9.76
CA THR A 115 -1.80 -8.84 9.46
C THR A 115 -1.27 -10.20 8.99
N ALA A 116 -0.06 -10.23 8.41
CA ALA A 116 0.59 -11.46 7.98
C ALA A 116 1.44 -12.14 9.06
N ALA A 117 1.86 -11.40 10.09
CA ALA A 117 2.71 -11.91 11.16
C ALA A 117 2.19 -13.19 11.86
N PRO A 118 0.87 -13.37 12.12
CA PRO A 118 0.39 -14.57 12.80
C PRO A 118 0.74 -15.88 12.09
N VAL A 119 0.85 -15.90 10.75
CA VAL A 119 1.22 -17.09 9.97
C VAL A 119 2.64 -17.57 10.27
N LEU A 120 3.50 -16.73 10.85
CA LEU A 120 4.85 -17.10 11.24
C LEU A 120 4.94 -17.81 12.60
N ILE A 121 3.91 -17.69 13.44
CA ILE A 121 3.97 -18.09 14.86
C ILE A 121 2.86 -19.07 15.22
N LEU A 122 1.69 -18.98 14.59
CA LEU A 122 0.56 -19.86 14.85
C LEU A 122 0.62 -21.09 13.94
N GLU A 123 0.70 -22.27 14.54
CA GLU A 123 0.68 -23.55 13.83
C GLU A 123 -0.73 -24.14 13.79
N ASP A 124 -1.47 -24.05 14.90
CA ASP A 124 -2.80 -24.60 15.07
C ASP A 124 -3.84 -23.55 15.52
N CYS A 125 -5.11 -23.95 15.53
CA CYS A 125 -6.25 -23.07 15.74
C CYS A 125 -6.90 -23.22 17.13
N ARG A 126 -6.18 -23.76 18.12
CA ARG A 126 -6.67 -23.96 19.49
C ARG A 126 -6.19 -22.89 20.46
#